data_AF-A0A2P6W875-F1
#
_entry.id   AF-A0A2P6W875-F1
#
_cell.length_a   1.000
_cell.length_b   1.000
_cell.length_c   1.000
_cell.angle_alpha   90.00
_cell.angle_beta   90.00
_cell.angle_gamma   90.00
#
_symmetry.space_group_name_H-M   'P 1'
#
loop_
_entity.id
_entity.type
_entity.pdbx_description
1 polymer ?
#
loop_
_entity_poly.entity_id
_entity_poly.type
_entity_poly.pdbx_seq_one_letter_code
_entity_poly.pdbx_strand_id
1 'polypeptide(L)'
;MSSKDKMKEMREKSKNRRMEKAEEFSEKLQEKLGDKLKVVAVWGSVPKAEHGVESDIDTLVILDDTKLRQDVPKDARKKIRGSQGNR
;
A
#
# COMPACT_ATOMS: atom_id res chain seq x y z
N MET A 1 19.71 17.04 24.06
CA MET A 1 18.56 16.35 23.43
C MET A 1 17.80 15.57 24.48
N SER A 2 16.50 15.82 24.62
CA SER A 2 15.62 15.12 25.56
C SER A 2 15.31 13.70 25.08
N SER A 3 14.95 12.80 26.00
CA SER A 3 14.45 11.45 25.66
C SER A 3 13.24 11.50 24.73
N LYS A 4 12.41 12.55 24.84
CA LYS A 4 11.28 12.79 23.91
C LYS A 4 11.74 13.11 22.49
N ASP A 5 12.80 13.91 22.35
CA ASP A 5 13.37 14.28 21.05
C ASP A 5 13.95 13.05 20.35
N LYS A 6 14.70 12.21 21.10
CA LYS A 6 15.24 10.95 20.60
C LYS A 6 14.15 9.98 20.13
N MET A 7 13.05 9.86 20.89
CA MET A 7 11.93 9.01 20.48
C MET A 7 11.24 9.52 19.21
N LYS A 8 11.06 10.84 19.08
CA LYS A 8 10.50 11.43 17.87
C LYS A 8 11.39 11.16 16.65
N GLU A 9 12.70 11.38 16.79
CA GLU A 9 13.66 11.11 15.71
C GLU A 9 13.67 9.64 15.28
N MET A 10 13.62 8.70 16.23
CA MET A 10 13.51 7.27 15.93
C MET A 10 12.20 6.93 15.20
N ARG A 11 11.07 7.55 15.59
CA ARG A 11 9.79 7.35 14.89
C ARG A 11 9.82 7.87 13.46
N GLU A 12 10.41 9.04 13.23
CA GLU A 12 10.55 9.60 11.87
C GLU A 12 11.46 8.73 11.00
N LYS A 13 12.62 8.29 11.50
CA LYS A 13 13.49 7.35 10.77
C LYS A 13 12.75 6.05 10.42
N SER A 14 11.98 5.53 11.38
CA SER A 14 11.16 4.33 11.24
C SER A 14 10.02 4.51 10.23
N LYS A 15 9.43 5.71 10.15
CA LYS A 15 8.44 6.10 9.13
C LYS A 15 9.08 6.16 7.75
N ASN A 16 10.18 6.89 7.60
CA ASN A 16 10.85 7.08 6.32
C ASN A 16 11.28 5.75 5.71
N ARG A 17 11.87 4.86 6.51
CA ARG A 17 12.23 3.51 6.05
C ARG A 17 11.03 2.72 5.53
N ARG A 18 9.85 2.87 6.15
CA ARG A 18 8.62 2.21 5.69
C ARG A 18 8.09 2.86 4.41
N MET A 19 8.09 4.19 4.33
CA MET A 19 7.69 4.92 3.13
C MET A 19 8.57 4.56 1.92
N GLU A 20 9.88 4.45 2.10
CA GLU A 20 10.82 3.95 1.07
C GLU A 20 10.40 2.54 0.58
N LYS A 21 9.98 1.65 1.49
CA LYS A 21 9.49 0.31 1.11
C LYS A 21 8.15 0.34 0.38
N ALA A 22 7.25 1.27 0.71
CA ALA A 22 6.04 1.48 -0.08
C ALA A 22 6.33 2.05 -1.46
N GLU A 23 7.33 2.92 -1.59
CA GLU A 23 7.79 3.47 -2.87
C GLU A 23 8.39 2.36 -3.75
N GLU A 24 9.35 1.58 -3.24
CA GLU A 24 9.92 0.41 -3.93
C GLU A 24 8.82 -0.59 -4.36
N PHE A 25 7.81 -0.79 -3.52
CA PHE A 25 6.66 -1.64 -3.85
C PHE A 25 5.82 -1.03 -4.99
N SER A 26 5.59 0.28 -4.96
CA SER A 26 4.85 1.00 -5.99
C SER A 26 5.56 0.96 -7.35
N GLU A 27 6.88 1.11 -7.38
CA GLU A 27 7.69 1.01 -8.60
C GLU A 27 7.57 -0.39 -9.22
N LYS A 28 7.72 -1.44 -8.41
CA LYS A 28 7.56 -2.84 -8.86
C LYS A 28 6.15 -3.13 -9.37
N LEU A 29 5.12 -2.55 -8.74
CA LEU A 29 3.75 -2.65 -9.24
C LEU A 29 3.60 -1.92 -10.57
N GLN A 30 4.18 -0.73 -10.72
CA GLN A 30 4.12 0.06 -11.95
C GLN A 30 4.83 -0.66 -13.11
N GLU A 31 6.02 -1.24 -12.87
CA GLU A 31 6.74 -2.06 -13.86
C GLU A 31 5.91 -3.28 -14.29
N LYS A 32 5.26 -3.95 -13.35
CA LYS A 32 4.51 -5.20 -13.60
C LYS A 32 3.13 -4.98 -14.21
N LEU A 33 2.44 -3.92 -13.80
CA LEU A 33 1.03 -3.68 -14.14
C LEU A 33 0.87 -2.55 -15.15
N GLY A 34 1.89 -1.71 -15.35
CA GLY A 34 1.88 -0.65 -16.35
C GLY A 34 0.67 0.29 -16.19
N ASP A 35 -0.04 0.49 -17.29
CA ASP A 35 -1.18 1.40 -17.37
C ASP A 35 -2.47 0.89 -16.69
N LYS A 36 -2.44 -0.33 -16.13
CA LYS A 36 -3.49 -0.90 -15.28
C LYS A 36 -3.43 -0.36 -13.86
N LEU A 37 -2.25 0.05 -13.38
CA LEU A 37 -2.10 0.65 -12.06
C LEU A 37 -2.55 2.11 -12.13
N LYS A 38 -3.56 2.49 -11.34
CA LYS A 38 -4.00 3.90 -11.25
C LYS A 38 -3.35 4.61 -10.10
N VAL A 39 -3.36 3.98 -8.93
CA VAL A 39 -2.94 4.62 -7.67
C VAL A 39 -2.36 3.56 -6.73
N VAL A 40 -1.28 3.91 -6.05
CA VAL A 40 -0.82 3.29 -4.80
C VAL A 40 -0.84 4.37 -3.74
N ALA A 41 -1.66 4.20 -2.70
CA ALA A 41 -1.73 5.11 -1.57
C ALA A 41 -1.27 4.40 -0.30
N VAL A 42 -0.44 5.06 0.52
CA VAL A 42 -0.11 4.56 1.86
C VAL A 42 -1.20 5.00 2.82
N TRP A 43 -1.72 4.05 3.61
CA TRP A 43 -2.75 4.30 4.61
C TRP A 43 -2.27 3.86 6.01
N GLY A 44 -3.07 4.09 7.03
CA GLY A 44 -2.86 3.54 8.37
C GLY A 44 -2.04 4.44 9.29
N SER A 45 -1.35 3.82 10.25
CA SER A 45 -0.64 4.52 11.33
C SER A 45 0.67 5.17 10.87
N VAL A 46 1.31 4.63 9.83
CA VAL A 46 2.65 5.06 9.37
C VAL A 46 2.64 6.47 8.78
N PRO A 47 1.74 6.85 7.84
CA PRO A 47 1.68 8.23 7.34
C PRO A 47 1.49 9.27 8.46
N LYS A 48 0.74 8.90 9.51
CA LYS A 48 0.43 9.75 10.67
C LYS A 48 1.50 9.77 11.75
N ALA A 49 2.58 8.99 11.61
CA ALA A 49 3.60 8.79 12.63
C ALA A 49 3.06 8.25 13.99
N GLU A 50 1.94 7.54 13.94
CA GLU A 50 1.27 6.90 15.08
C GLU A 50 1.60 5.40 15.18
N HIS A 51 2.54 4.92 14.36
CA HIS A 51 2.92 3.51 14.29
C HIS A 51 3.82 3.07 15.45
N GLY A 52 3.63 1.82 15.88
CA GLY A 52 4.48 1.13 16.84
C GLY A 52 5.72 0.51 16.19
N VAL A 53 6.57 -0.12 17.01
CA VAL A 53 7.77 -0.83 16.53
C VAL A 53 7.38 -2.00 15.62
N GLU A 54 6.37 -2.76 16.04
CA GLU A 54 5.84 -3.95 15.34
C GLU A 54 4.84 -3.60 14.22
N SER A 55 4.49 -2.33 14.04
CA SER A 55 3.55 -1.93 12.99
C SER A 55 4.14 -2.19 11.60
N ASP A 56 3.30 -2.72 10.71
CA ASP A 56 3.55 -2.87 9.28
C ASP A 56 3.29 -1.55 8.52
N ILE A 57 3.28 -1.62 7.18
CA ILE A 57 2.89 -0.53 6.31
C ILE A 57 1.74 -0.97 5.41
N ASP A 58 0.63 -0.24 5.48
CA ASP A 58 -0.56 -0.52 4.70
C ASP A 58 -0.56 0.25 3.38
N THR A 59 -0.89 -0.45 2.28
CA THR A 59 -1.08 0.18 0.97
C THR A 59 -2.46 -0.14 0.40
N LEU A 60 -3.12 0.89 -0.14
CA LEU A 60 -4.32 0.78 -0.96
C LEU A 60 -3.92 0.89 -2.43
N VAL A 61 -4.17 -0.17 -3.19
CA VAL A 61 -3.85 -0.24 -4.62
C VAL A 61 -5.13 -0.20 -5.44
N ILE A 62 -5.23 0.77 -6.34
CA ILE A 62 -6.38 0.93 -7.26
C ILE A 62 -5.93 0.55 -8.67
N LEU A 63 -6.67 -0.39 -9.26
CA LEU A 63 -6.41 -0.90 -10.61
C LEU A 63 -7.56 -0.57 -11.57
N ASP A 64 -7.23 -0.40 -12.85
CA ASP A 64 -8.21 -0.29 -13.93
C ASP A 64 -8.67 -1.68 -14.40
N ASP A 65 -9.83 -2.12 -13.93
CA ASP A 65 -10.37 -3.43 -14.28
C ASP A 65 -10.78 -3.56 -15.75
N THR A 66 -10.98 -2.45 -16.46
CA THR A 66 -11.26 -2.45 -17.91
C THR A 66 -10.05 -2.92 -18.71
N LYS A 67 -8.84 -2.68 -18.19
CA LYS A 67 -7.55 -3.07 -18.77
C LYS A 67 -7.04 -4.42 -18.27
N LEU A 68 -7.70 -5.00 -17.28
CA LEU A 68 -7.35 -6.27 -16.64
C LEU A 68 -7.95 -7.51 -17.33
N ARG A 69 -8.73 -7.33 -18.40
CA ARG A 69 -9.60 -8.39 -18.98
C ARG A 69 -8.86 -9.66 -19.43
N GLN A 70 -7.57 -9.57 -19.79
CA GLN A 70 -6.77 -10.70 -20.26
C GLN A 70 -5.83 -11.27 -19.18
N ASP A 71 -5.50 -10.49 -18.15
CA ASP A 71 -4.42 -10.80 -17.20
C ASP A 71 -4.88 -11.20 -15.80
N VAL A 72 -6.18 -11.07 -15.49
CA VAL A 72 -6.71 -11.50 -14.20
C VAL A 72 -7.16 -12.96 -14.29
N PRO A 73 -6.54 -13.88 -13.52
CA PRO A 73 -6.99 -15.26 -13.43
C PRO A 73 -8.49 -15.30 -13.14
N LYS A 74 -9.22 -16.19 -13.82
CA LYS A 74 -10.69 -16.26 -13.74
C LYS A 74 -11.19 -16.32 -12.29
N ASP A 75 -10.41 -16.92 -11.39
CA ASP A 75 -10.75 -17.08 -9.98
C ASP A 75 -10.62 -15.79 -9.17
N ALA A 76 -9.62 -14.96 -9.46
CA ALA A 76 -9.52 -13.61 -8.88
C ALA A 76 -10.68 -12.73 -9.35
N ARG A 77 -11.06 -12.84 -10.63
CA ARG A 77 -12.21 -12.13 -11.20
C ARG A 77 -13.53 -12.51 -10.53
N LYS A 78 -13.70 -13.79 -10.16
CA LYS A 78 -14.87 -14.27 -9.39
C LYS A 78 -14.92 -13.69 -7.98
N LYS A 79 -13.79 -13.56 -7.28
CA LYS A 79 -13.76 -12.95 -5.93
C LYS A 79 -14.07 -11.46 -5.95
N ILE A 80 -13.61 -10.73 -6.98
CA ILE A 80 -13.90 -9.30 -7.17
C ILE A 80 -15.39 -9.05 -7.48
N ARG A 81 -16.02 -9.92 -8.29
CA ARG A 81 -17.46 -9.78 -8.64
C ARG A 81 -18.41 -10.43 -7.62
N GLY A 82 -17.94 -11.44 -6.88
CA GLY A 82 -18.73 -12.15 -5.86
C GLY A 82 -19.06 -11.31 -4.62
N SER A 83 -18.31 -10.24 -4.36
CA SER A 83 -18.64 -9.27 -3.31
C SER A 83 -19.76 -8.30 -3.68
N GLN A 84 -20.29 -8.35 -4.91
CA GLN A 84 -21.47 -7.59 -5.34
C GLN A 84 -22.76 -8.42 -5.41
N GLY A 85 -22.76 -9.66 -4.89
CA GLY A 85 -23.93 -10.53 -4.86
C GLY A 85 -24.43 -10.83 -3.46
N ASN A 86 -24.99 -9.83 -2.78
CA ASN A 86 -26.07 -9.94 -1.78
C ASN A 86 -26.37 -8.54 -1.22
N ARG A 87 -27.07 -7.74 -2.01
CA ARG A 87 -27.95 -6.66 -1.53
C ARG A 87 -29.23 -6.73 -2.35
#